data_AF-A0A0M2S0X4-F1
#
_entry.id   AF-A0A0M2S0X4-F1
#
_cell.length_a   1.000
_cell.length_b   1.000
_cell.length_c   1.000
_cell.angle_alpha   90.00
_cell.angle_beta   90.00
_cell.angle_gamma   90.00
#
_symmetry.space_group_name_H-M   'P 1'
#
loop_
_entity.id
_entity.type
_entity.pdbx_description
1 polymer ?
#
loop_
_entity_poly.entity_id
_entity_poly.type
_entity_poly.pdbx_seq_one_letter_code
_entity_poly.pdbx_strand_id
1 'polypeptide(L)'
;MVRTFLAALGVPAHRVPADLAGQVNLYRTLLYGRRMLVLLDNARDAGQAQPLLPGAVGCLIVVTSRDHLLPLVARQGAYPVPLTPLTAEEAYELLRQRLGTGRLAADPAATGDLITGCAGLPQALAMVAAHAATHPELPLRQLADRIDGPRGPGRADRRGAARPLVSAGRPDSAGCLPAG
;
A
#
# COMPACT_ATOMS: atom_id res chain seq x y z
N MET A 1 -6.36 7.20 -14.77
CA MET A 1 -6.10 7.64 -13.38
C MET A 1 -6.38 9.12 -13.19
N VAL A 2 -5.73 10.03 -13.95
CA VAL A 2 -5.93 11.50 -13.82
C VAL A 2 -7.39 11.93 -13.96
N ARG A 3 -8.12 11.41 -14.96
CA ARG A 3 -9.56 11.69 -15.14
C ARG A 3 -10.42 11.40 -13.91
N THR A 4 -10.10 10.36 -13.14
CA THR A 4 -10.83 10.00 -11.91
C THR A 4 -10.61 11.07 -10.82
N PHE A 5 -9.40 11.59 -10.69
CA PHE A 5 -9.09 12.70 -9.78
C PHE A 5 -9.78 13.99 -10.20
N LEU A 6 -9.83 14.29 -11.50
CA LEU A 6 -10.57 15.45 -12.01
C LEU A 6 -12.05 15.36 -11.66
N ALA A 7 -12.67 14.19 -11.82
CA ALA A 7 -14.05 13.97 -11.41
C ALA A 7 -14.24 14.15 -9.89
N ALA A 8 -13.32 13.61 -9.07
CA ALA A 8 -13.36 13.76 -7.61
C ALA A 8 -13.17 15.23 -7.15
N LEU A 9 -12.43 16.03 -7.91
CA LEU A 9 -12.26 17.47 -7.71
C LEU A 9 -13.44 18.30 -8.24
N GLY A 10 -14.51 17.66 -8.73
CA GLY A 10 -15.74 18.31 -9.19
C GLY A 10 -15.69 18.83 -10.62
N VAL A 11 -14.73 18.39 -11.45
CA VAL A 11 -14.67 18.78 -12.87
C VAL A 11 -15.74 18.02 -13.65
N PRO A 12 -16.70 18.72 -14.30
CA PRO A 12 -17.70 18.07 -15.16
C PRO A 12 -17.03 17.33 -16.32
N ALA A 13 -17.57 16.17 -16.71
CA ALA A 13 -16.96 15.30 -17.72
C ALA A 13 -16.69 16.00 -19.07
N HIS A 14 -17.55 16.95 -19.48
CA HIS A 14 -17.41 17.72 -20.71
C HIS A 14 -16.30 18.78 -20.66
N ARG A 15 -15.79 19.13 -19.46
CA ARG A 15 -14.67 20.06 -19.27
C ARG A 15 -13.32 19.35 -19.15
N VAL A 16 -13.32 18.03 -19.14
CA VAL A 16 -12.08 17.25 -19.07
C VAL A 16 -11.44 17.17 -20.45
N PRO A 17 -10.18 17.63 -20.65
CA PRO A 17 -9.49 17.51 -21.93
C PRO A 17 -9.38 16.06 -22.39
N ALA A 18 -9.39 15.83 -23.71
CA ALA A 18 -9.28 14.48 -24.27
C ALA A 18 -7.86 13.91 -24.10
N ASP A 19 -6.84 14.75 -24.22
CA ASP A 19 -5.44 14.37 -24.10
C ASP A 19 -4.96 14.36 -22.65
N LEU A 20 -3.98 13.51 -22.36
CA LEU A 20 -3.45 13.34 -21.02
C LEU A 20 -2.71 14.59 -20.51
N ALA A 21 -2.01 15.32 -21.38
CA ALA A 21 -1.25 16.50 -20.99
C ALA A 21 -2.17 17.61 -20.49
N GLY A 22 -3.29 17.86 -21.20
CA GLY A 22 -4.35 18.77 -20.80
C GLY A 22 -5.00 18.36 -19.48
N GLN A 23 -5.28 17.07 -19.28
CA GLN A 23 -5.81 16.57 -18.01
C GLN A 23 -4.86 16.82 -16.84
N VAL A 24 -3.55 16.59 -17.03
CA VAL A 24 -2.52 16.82 -16.01
C VAL A 24 -2.38 18.31 -15.68
N ASN A 25 -2.39 19.17 -16.70
CA ASN A 25 -2.34 20.61 -16.49
C ASN A 25 -3.55 21.09 -15.70
N LEU A 26 -4.77 20.68 -16.08
CA LEU A 26 -5.98 21.02 -15.34
C LEU A 26 -5.93 20.53 -13.89
N TYR A 27 -5.50 19.29 -13.67
CA TYR A 27 -5.32 18.74 -12.33
C TYR A 27 -4.36 19.59 -11.48
N ARG A 28 -3.20 19.97 -12.03
CA ARG A 28 -2.22 20.81 -11.33
C ARG A 28 -2.74 22.21 -11.03
N THR A 29 -3.50 22.81 -11.96
CA THR A 29 -4.17 24.10 -11.72
C THR A 29 -5.16 24.00 -10.56
N LEU A 30 -5.91 22.90 -10.46
CA LEU A 30 -6.86 22.70 -9.36
C LEU A 30 -6.21 22.50 -8.00
N LEU A 31 -4.98 21.96 -7.97
CA LEU A 31 -4.20 21.80 -6.74
C LEU A 31 -3.49 23.09 -6.30
N TYR A 32 -3.30 24.05 -7.20
CA TYR A 32 -2.58 25.28 -6.89
C TYR A 32 -3.26 26.07 -5.76
N GLY A 33 -2.48 26.50 -4.77
CA GLY A 33 -2.97 27.23 -3.60
C GLY A 33 -3.79 26.39 -2.61
N ARG A 34 -3.88 25.07 -2.78
CA ARG A 34 -4.60 24.18 -1.88
C ARG A 34 -3.66 23.32 -1.04
N ARG A 35 -4.14 22.98 0.16
CA ARG A 35 -3.52 21.97 1.02
C ARG A 35 -4.28 20.66 0.85
N MET A 36 -3.67 19.70 0.14
CA MET A 36 -4.32 18.42 -0.17
C MET A 36 -3.37 17.26 0.07
N LEU A 37 -3.93 16.16 0.59
CA LEU A 37 -3.29 14.86 0.62
C LEU A 37 -3.90 14.00 -0.49
N VAL A 38 -3.06 13.50 -1.38
CA VAL A 38 -3.45 12.61 -2.47
C VAL A 38 -2.91 11.21 -2.18
N LEU A 39 -3.79 10.21 -2.15
CA LEU A 39 -3.40 8.81 -1.98
C LEU A 39 -3.57 8.07 -3.31
N LEU A 40 -2.48 7.51 -3.81
CA LEU A 40 -2.47 6.63 -4.97
C LEU A 40 -2.32 5.20 -4.47
N ASP A 41 -3.42 4.47 -4.43
CA ASP A 41 -3.37 3.09 -3.96
C ASP A 41 -2.98 2.11 -5.09
N ASN A 42 -2.05 1.22 -4.78
CA ASN A 42 -1.61 0.10 -5.61
C ASN A 42 -1.15 0.51 -7.02
N ALA A 43 -0.31 1.55 -7.11
CA ALA A 43 0.31 1.96 -8.36
C ALA A 43 1.19 0.85 -8.94
N ARG A 44 0.98 0.49 -10.21
CA ARG A 44 1.74 -0.56 -10.88
C ARG A 44 3.16 -0.10 -11.22
N ASP A 45 3.31 1.14 -11.63
CA ASP A 45 4.57 1.72 -12.06
C ASP A 45 4.62 3.22 -11.80
N ALA A 46 5.82 3.80 -11.94
CA ALA A 46 6.04 5.22 -11.72
C ALA A 46 5.30 6.09 -12.75
N GLY A 47 5.02 5.57 -13.95
CA GLY A 47 4.30 6.29 -15.01
C GLY A 47 2.84 6.56 -14.66
N GLN A 48 2.22 5.74 -13.81
CA GLN A 48 0.88 6.02 -13.27
C GLN A 48 0.87 7.17 -12.24
N ALA A 49 1.93 7.28 -11.45
CA ALA A 49 2.04 8.28 -10.38
C ALA A 49 2.58 9.62 -10.87
N GLN A 50 3.54 9.63 -11.78
CA GLN A 50 4.21 10.83 -12.30
C GLN A 50 3.27 11.95 -12.76
N PRO A 51 2.18 11.66 -13.51
CA PRO A 51 1.22 12.68 -13.94
C PRO A 51 0.47 13.36 -12.78
N LEU A 52 0.38 12.69 -11.62
CA LEU A 52 -0.38 13.14 -10.46
C LEU A 52 0.48 13.79 -9.38
N LEU A 53 1.80 13.80 -9.57
CA LEU A 53 2.71 14.43 -8.62
C LEU A 53 2.42 15.94 -8.54
N PRO A 54 2.16 16.46 -7.33
CA PRO A 54 1.90 17.87 -7.14
C PRO A 54 3.17 18.66 -7.44
N GLY A 55 3.04 19.73 -8.22
CA GLY A 55 4.06 20.78 -8.33
C GLY A 55 3.82 21.94 -7.36
N ALA A 56 2.73 21.90 -6.61
CA ALA A 56 2.28 23.00 -5.75
C ALA A 56 2.71 22.80 -4.29
N VAL A 57 3.14 23.88 -3.65
CA VAL A 57 3.44 23.93 -2.21
C VAL A 57 2.17 23.61 -1.42
N GLY A 58 2.30 22.82 -0.35
CA GLY A 58 1.19 22.44 0.52
C GLY A 58 0.43 21.17 0.10
N CYS A 59 0.77 20.56 -1.05
CA CYS A 59 0.24 19.28 -1.46
C CYS A 59 1.22 18.13 -1.16
N LEU A 60 0.70 17.05 -0.56
CA LEU A 60 1.42 15.82 -0.27
C LEU A 60 0.82 14.68 -1.07
N ILE A 61 1.65 13.79 -1.60
CA ILE A 61 1.18 12.56 -2.25
C ILE A 61 1.83 11.34 -1.60
N VAL A 62 0.98 10.35 -1.32
CA VAL A 62 1.37 9.04 -0.82
C VAL A 62 0.99 8.02 -1.90
N VAL A 63 1.93 7.18 -2.29
CA VAL A 63 1.75 6.16 -3.33
C VAL A 63 2.01 4.81 -2.73
N THR A 64 1.01 3.94 -2.58
CA THR A 64 1.27 2.55 -2.22
C THR A 64 1.54 1.76 -3.50
N SER A 65 2.52 0.86 -3.46
CA SER A 65 2.83 -0.03 -4.58
C SER A 65 3.40 -1.35 -4.08
N ARG A 66 3.23 -2.41 -4.86
CA ARG A 66 3.89 -3.70 -4.65
C ARG A 66 5.23 -3.80 -5.37
N ASP A 67 5.49 -2.91 -6.32
CA ASP A 67 6.71 -2.86 -7.11
C ASP A 67 7.61 -1.70 -6.65
N HIS A 68 8.91 -1.81 -6.93
CA HIS A 68 9.85 -0.74 -6.62
C HIS A 68 9.69 0.40 -7.61
N LEU A 69 9.07 1.51 -7.20
CA LEU A 69 8.95 2.71 -8.04
C LEU A 69 10.24 3.55 -7.95
N LEU A 70 11.40 2.92 -8.24
CA LEU A 70 12.72 3.56 -8.21
C LEU A 70 12.77 4.89 -8.99
N PRO A 71 12.09 5.06 -10.15
CA PRO A 71 12.08 6.35 -10.83
C PRO A 71 11.53 7.49 -9.95
N LEU A 72 10.51 7.24 -9.12
CA LEU A 72 9.95 8.23 -8.18
C LEU A 72 10.96 8.66 -7.13
N VAL A 73 11.73 7.71 -6.61
CA VAL A 73 12.79 7.99 -5.64
C VAL A 73 13.92 8.78 -6.30
N ALA A 74 14.45 8.26 -7.42
CA ALA A 74 15.63 8.80 -8.07
C ALA A 74 15.41 10.18 -8.71
N ARG A 75 14.23 10.44 -9.27
CA ARG A 75 13.96 11.64 -10.10
C ARG A 75 12.98 12.61 -9.47
N GLN A 76 12.17 12.16 -8.51
CA GLN A 76 11.10 12.97 -7.92
C GLN A 76 11.23 13.12 -6.40
N GLY A 77 12.35 12.67 -5.81
CA GLY A 77 12.64 12.86 -4.39
C GLY A 77 11.67 12.12 -3.47
N ALA A 78 11.01 11.07 -3.97
CA ALA A 78 10.11 10.27 -3.15
C ALA A 78 10.89 9.53 -2.05
N TYR A 79 10.32 9.54 -0.84
CA TYR A 79 10.85 8.83 0.31
C TYR A 79 10.17 7.45 0.45
N PRO A 80 10.90 6.34 0.30
CA PRO A 80 10.31 5.02 0.42
C PRO A 80 10.13 4.62 1.88
N VAL A 81 8.92 4.17 2.22
CA VAL A 81 8.62 3.53 3.50
C VAL A 81 8.46 2.02 3.27
N PRO A 82 9.47 1.20 3.60
CA PRO A 82 9.36 -0.24 3.42
C PRO A 82 8.39 -0.81 4.46
N LEU A 83 7.38 -1.55 4.01
CA LEU A 83 6.65 -2.46 4.89
C LEU A 83 7.38 -3.78 4.96
N THR A 84 7.64 -4.26 6.16
CA THR A 84 8.18 -5.60 6.41
C THR A 84 7.04 -6.56 6.75
N PRO A 85 7.22 -7.87 6.52
CA PRO A 85 6.34 -8.85 7.14
C PRO A 85 6.27 -8.64 8.66
N LEU A 86 5.15 -9.03 9.26
CA LEU A 86 4.99 -9.05 10.70
C LEU A 86 6.02 -9.99 11.32
N THR A 87 6.54 -9.59 12.46
CA THR A 87 7.27 -10.49 13.37
C THR A 87 6.34 -11.61 13.85
N ALA A 88 6.91 -12.69 14.38
CA ALA A 88 6.12 -13.79 14.92
C ALA A 88 5.18 -13.34 16.05
N GLU A 89 5.63 -12.38 16.87
CA GLU A 89 4.85 -11.79 17.96
C GLU A 89 3.67 -10.96 17.43
N GLU A 90 3.91 -10.06 16.47
CA GLU A 90 2.84 -9.28 15.84
C GLU A 90 1.84 -10.15 15.08
N ALA A 91 2.32 -11.21 14.42
CA ALA A 91 1.47 -12.18 13.74
C ALA A 91 0.60 -12.96 14.72
N TYR A 92 1.17 -13.40 15.86
CA TYR A 92 0.43 -14.02 16.94
C TYR A 92 -0.64 -13.08 17.48
N GLU A 93 -0.30 -11.81 17.73
CA GLU A 93 -1.22 -10.81 18.24
C GLU A 93 -2.39 -10.55 17.28
N LEU A 94 -2.12 -10.47 15.97
CA LEU A 94 -3.16 -10.37 14.94
C LEU A 94 -4.12 -11.57 15.00
N LEU A 95 -3.59 -12.80 15.06
CA LEU A 95 -4.42 -14.01 15.18
C LEU A 95 -5.20 -14.01 16.49
N ARG A 96 -4.59 -13.58 17.59
CA ARG A 96 -5.18 -13.56 18.93
C ARG A 96 -6.38 -12.64 19.00
N GLN A 97 -6.29 -11.46 18.37
CA GLN A 97 -7.40 -10.51 18.29
C GLN A 97 -8.61 -11.06 17.53
N ARG A 98 -8.40 -11.98 16.57
CA ARG A 98 -9.48 -12.54 15.74
C ARG A 98 -10.03 -13.88 16.23
N LEU A 99 -9.17 -14.73 16.78
CA LEU A 99 -9.50 -16.11 17.17
C LEU A 99 -9.61 -16.30 18.68
N GLY A 100 -9.15 -15.33 19.47
CA GLY A 100 -9.10 -15.37 20.92
C GLY A 100 -7.90 -16.17 21.44
N THR A 101 -7.41 -15.77 22.62
CA THR A 101 -6.24 -16.40 23.26
C THR A 101 -6.46 -17.89 23.56
N GLY A 102 -7.66 -18.29 23.96
CA GLY A 102 -7.96 -19.68 24.32
C GLY A 102 -7.76 -20.67 23.17
N ARG A 103 -8.18 -20.30 21.96
CA ARG A 103 -8.04 -21.17 20.78
C ARG A 103 -6.60 -21.30 20.31
N LEU A 104 -5.83 -20.21 20.38
CA LEU A 104 -4.40 -20.25 20.04
C LEU A 104 -3.59 -21.02 21.08
N ALA A 105 -3.87 -20.82 22.37
CA ALA A 105 -3.17 -21.49 23.46
C ALA A 105 -3.50 -22.99 23.54
N ALA A 106 -4.64 -23.44 23.00
CA ALA A 106 -4.99 -24.85 22.91
C ALA A 106 -4.10 -25.63 21.93
N ASP A 107 -3.54 -24.97 20.91
CA ASP A 107 -2.60 -25.57 19.96
C ASP A 107 -1.49 -24.57 19.55
N PRO A 108 -0.49 -24.36 20.43
CA PRO A 108 0.59 -23.41 20.16
C PRO A 108 1.46 -23.84 18.98
N ALA A 109 1.63 -25.14 18.77
CA ALA A 109 2.42 -25.69 17.66
C ALA A 109 1.76 -25.36 16.32
N ALA A 110 0.47 -25.67 16.14
CA ALA A 110 -0.23 -25.30 14.91
C ALA A 110 -0.32 -23.79 14.71
N THR A 111 -0.43 -23.01 15.80
CA THR A 111 -0.38 -21.54 15.71
C THR A 111 0.96 -21.06 15.14
N GLY A 112 2.08 -21.64 15.60
CA GLY A 112 3.42 -21.36 15.05
C GLY A 112 3.55 -21.77 13.58
N ASP A 113 3.02 -22.93 13.21
CA ASP A 113 3.02 -23.43 11.83
C ASP A 113 2.20 -22.51 10.91
N LEU A 114 1.03 -22.04 11.35
CA LEU A 114 0.22 -21.07 10.60
C LEU A 114 0.98 -19.75 10.36
N ILE A 115 1.63 -19.21 11.39
CA ILE A 115 2.42 -17.98 11.29
C ILE A 115 3.56 -18.14 10.30
N THR A 116 4.29 -19.26 10.41
CA THR A 116 5.43 -19.58 9.54
C THR A 116 4.97 -19.82 8.11
N GLY A 117 3.92 -20.61 7.91
CA GLY A 117 3.34 -20.91 6.61
C GLY A 117 2.75 -19.67 5.90
N CYS A 118 2.26 -18.69 6.66
CA CYS A 118 1.85 -17.38 6.15
C CYS A 118 3.00 -16.40 5.90
N ALA A 119 4.24 -16.77 6.25
CA ALA A 119 5.46 -15.97 6.11
C ALA A 119 5.35 -14.55 6.71
N GLY A 120 4.59 -14.40 7.81
CA GLY A 120 4.36 -13.11 8.46
C GLY A 120 3.56 -12.10 7.63
N LEU A 121 2.90 -12.51 6.54
CA LEU A 121 2.12 -11.60 5.70
C LEU A 121 0.76 -11.28 6.35
N PRO A 122 0.44 -10.00 6.67
CA PRO A 122 -0.80 -9.64 7.34
C PRO A 122 -2.06 -10.14 6.62
N GLN A 123 -2.07 -10.08 5.28
CA GLN A 123 -3.22 -10.52 4.48
C GLN A 123 -3.40 -12.04 4.52
N ALA A 124 -2.31 -12.81 4.45
CA ALA A 124 -2.38 -14.27 4.53
C ALA A 124 -2.91 -14.70 5.91
N LEU A 125 -2.38 -14.12 6.97
CA LEU A 125 -2.86 -14.32 8.35
C LEU A 125 -4.33 -13.93 8.51
N ALA A 126 -4.74 -12.81 7.94
CA ALA A 126 -6.14 -12.36 7.98
C ALA A 126 -7.09 -13.34 7.29
N MET A 127 -6.69 -13.93 6.17
CA MET A 127 -7.48 -14.95 5.45
C MET A 127 -7.58 -16.25 6.25
N VAL A 128 -6.46 -16.72 6.80
CA VAL A 128 -6.41 -17.91 7.67
C VAL A 128 -7.29 -17.71 8.91
N ALA A 129 -7.17 -16.56 9.58
CA ALA A 129 -7.99 -16.22 10.72
C ALA A 129 -9.48 -16.14 10.36
N ALA A 130 -9.83 -15.56 9.20
CA ALA A 130 -11.21 -15.53 8.74
C ALA A 130 -11.74 -16.96 8.50
N HIS A 131 -10.95 -17.83 7.89
CA HIS A 131 -11.32 -19.22 7.66
C HIS A 131 -11.51 -20.00 8.97
N ALA A 132 -10.61 -19.83 9.94
CA ALA A 132 -10.76 -20.45 11.25
C ALA A 132 -11.95 -19.89 12.03
N ALA A 133 -12.23 -18.58 11.93
CA ALA A 133 -13.36 -17.94 12.60
C ALA A 133 -14.72 -18.42 12.06
N THR A 134 -14.82 -18.70 10.76
CA THR A 134 -16.04 -19.24 10.14
C THR A 134 -16.20 -20.75 10.31
N HIS A 135 -15.16 -21.46 10.77
CA HIS A 135 -15.18 -22.90 11.06
C HIS A 135 -14.60 -23.15 12.46
N PRO A 136 -15.33 -22.81 13.54
CA PRO A 136 -14.85 -22.95 14.92
C PRO A 136 -14.52 -24.39 15.33
N GLU A 137 -15.21 -25.37 14.76
CA GLU A 137 -15.02 -26.81 14.97
C GLU A 137 -13.76 -27.35 14.29
N LEU A 138 -13.21 -26.63 13.32
CA LEU A 138 -12.01 -27.04 12.59
C LEU A 138 -10.75 -26.81 13.46
N PRO A 139 -9.93 -27.85 13.71
CA PRO A 139 -8.68 -27.71 14.43
C PRO A 139 -7.68 -26.84 13.67
N LEU A 140 -6.92 -26.00 14.38
CA LEU A 140 -5.88 -25.15 13.78
C LEU A 140 -4.81 -25.99 13.08
N ARG A 141 -4.46 -27.17 13.62
CA ARG A 141 -3.55 -28.13 12.99
C ARG A 141 -3.96 -28.48 11.56
N GLN A 142 -5.24 -28.78 11.33
CA GLN A 142 -5.71 -29.11 9.98
C GLN A 142 -5.62 -27.93 9.01
N LEU A 143 -5.72 -26.70 9.52
CA LEU A 143 -5.53 -25.51 8.71
C LEU A 143 -4.05 -25.28 8.40
N ALA A 144 -3.15 -25.55 9.35
CA ALA A 144 -1.70 -25.51 9.16
C ALA A 144 -1.24 -26.53 8.11
N ASP A 145 -1.72 -27.77 8.20
CA ASP A 145 -1.36 -28.83 7.25
C ASP A 145 -1.79 -28.49 5.81
N ARG A 146 -2.90 -27.76 5.62
CA ARG A 146 -3.31 -27.28 4.28
C ARG A 146 -2.38 -26.20 3.72
N ILE A 147 -1.80 -25.38 4.59
CA ILE A 147 -0.84 -24.37 4.19
C ILE A 147 0.46 -25.06 3.78
N ASP A 148 0.90 -26.11 4.48
CA ASP A 148 2.16 -26.82 4.23
C ASP A 148 2.08 -27.99 3.23
N GLY A 149 0.87 -28.41 2.81
CA GLY A 149 0.67 -29.44 1.79
C GLY A 149 1.31 -29.11 0.43
N PRO A 150 1.45 -30.08 -0.50
CA PRO A 150 2.20 -29.92 -1.75
C PRO A 150 1.67 -28.75 -2.58
N ARG A 151 2.34 -27.61 -2.47
CA ARG A 151 2.04 -26.39 -3.21
C ARG A 151 2.49 -26.61 -4.66
N GLY A 152 1.55 -26.64 -5.60
CA GLY A 152 1.85 -26.49 -7.02
C GLY A 152 2.62 -25.20 -7.31
N PRO A 153 3.31 -25.07 -8.46
CA PRO A 153 4.16 -23.93 -8.76
C PRO A 153 3.29 -22.69 -8.99
N GLY A 154 3.03 -21.93 -7.92
CA GLY A 154 2.03 -20.86 -7.97
C GLY A 154 2.05 -19.94 -6.76
N ARG A 155 3.07 -19.09 -6.69
CA ARG A 155 3.07 -17.76 -6.03
C ARG A 155 2.74 -17.73 -4.52
N ALA A 156 3.77 -17.91 -3.69
CA ALA A 156 4.05 -16.91 -2.67
C ALA A 156 4.93 -15.85 -3.34
N ASP A 157 4.30 -14.97 -4.12
CA ASP A 157 4.99 -13.80 -4.64
C ASP A 157 5.47 -13.00 -3.42
N ARG A 158 6.78 -12.83 -3.28
CA ARG A 158 7.39 -11.89 -2.31
C ARG A 158 7.09 -10.42 -2.72
N ARG A 159 5.89 -10.14 -3.23
CA ARG A 159 5.31 -8.81 -3.57
C ARG A 159 4.29 -8.35 -2.53
N GLY A 160 4.55 -8.66 -1.27
CA GLY A 160 3.63 -8.42 -0.16
C GLY A 160 3.93 -7.20 0.69
N ALA A 161 5.00 -6.44 0.40
CA ALA A 161 5.18 -5.14 1.01
C ALA A 161 4.49 -4.11 0.11
N ALA A 162 3.22 -3.79 0.40
CA ALA A 162 2.64 -2.55 -0.14
C ALA A 162 3.46 -1.41 0.45
N ARG A 163 4.42 -0.85 -0.29
CA ARG A 163 5.32 0.19 0.23
C ARG A 163 4.69 1.54 -0.06
N PRO A 164 4.20 2.28 0.96
CA PRO A 164 3.90 3.67 0.75
C PRO A 164 5.20 4.40 0.43
N LEU A 165 5.24 5.02 -0.74
CA LEU A 165 6.19 6.07 -1.07
C LEU A 165 5.53 7.38 -0.69
N VAL A 166 6.18 8.15 0.16
CA VAL A 166 5.74 9.51 0.48
C VAL A 166 6.60 10.43 -0.36
N SER A 167 6.05 11.13 -1.35
CA SER A 167 6.76 12.27 -1.93
C SER A 167 6.19 13.54 -1.34
N ALA A 168 6.93 14.12 -0.40
CA ALA A 168 6.69 15.50 0.01
C ALA A 168 7.12 16.41 -1.13
N GLY A 169 6.22 17.26 -1.63
CA GLY A 169 6.66 18.44 -2.37
C GLY A 169 7.68 19.17 -1.49
N ARG A 170 8.87 19.47 -2.03
CA ARG A 170 9.98 20.07 -1.28
C ARG A 170 9.46 21.18 -0.36
N PRO A 171 9.77 21.17 0.94
CA PRO A 171 9.69 22.41 1.71
C PRO A 171 10.78 23.33 1.17
N ASP A 172 10.35 24.47 0.62
CA ASP A 172 11.10 25.69 0.33
C ASP A 172 12.62 25.58 0.13
N SER A 173 13.05 25.70 -1.13
CA SER A 173 14.25 26.50 -1.44
C SER A 173 13.83 27.97 -1.51
N ALA A 174 13.58 28.58 -0.35
CA ALA A 174 13.51 30.03 -0.23
C ALA A 174 14.94 30.59 -0.13
N GLY A 175 15.31 31.42 -1.11
CA GLY A 175 16.35 32.45 -0.95
C GLY A 175 17.75 32.10 -1.43
N CYS A 176 18.01 32.30 -2.73
CA CYS A 176 19.26 32.93 -3.17
C CYS A 176 19.00 33.64 -4.51
N LEU A 177 18.52 34.88 -4.44
CA LEU A 177 18.67 35.86 -5.51
C LEU A 177 20.13 36.36 -5.48
N PRO A 178 20.75 36.66 -6.63
CA PRO A 178 22.11 37.18 -6.67
C PRO A 178 22.13 38.61 -6.13
N ALA A 179 23.10 38.92 -5.26
CA ALA A 179 23.41 40.28 -4.87
C ALA A 179 24.60 40.77 -5.70
N GLY A 180 24.40 41.91 -6.38
CA GLY A 180 25.43 42.90 -6.71
C GLY A 180 26.34 42.58 -7.87
#